data_AF-A0A4Q5Z5D5-F1
#
_entry.id   AF-A0A4Q5Z5D5-F1
#
_cell.length_a   1.000
_cell.length_b   1.000
_cell.length_c   1.000
_cell.angle_alpha   90.00
_cell.angle_beta   90.00
_cell.angle_gamma   90.00
#
_symmetry.space_group_name_H-M   'P 1'
#
loop_
_entity.id
_entity.type
_entity.pdbx_description
1 polymer ?
#
loop_
_entity_poly.entity_id
_entity_poly.type
_entity_poly.pdbx_seq_one_letter_code
_entity_poly.pdbx_strand_id
1 'polypeptide(L)'
;MDPMAKAYAYYDFEFDAAGDPDAVNGSIHYNAAGTTDPVTGSRVEKKYLQNSTTFPYGYVTANDDWQNYWRDGINTNLGWSSALPGKGTGAKEMDKELAYSKAFASCQVEKVFKHVCLRKPANTADHNKIESITANFAAKNYQLKQVFIDTADYCKGE
;
A
#
# COMPACT_ATOMS: atom_id res chain seq x y z
N MET A 1 -8.06 4.09 -7.95
CA MET A 1 -6.79 3.35 -7.92
C MET A 1 -6.01 3.44 -9.22
N ASP A 2 -6.65 3.62 -10.38
CA ASP A 2 -5.98 3.49 -11.69
C ASP A 2 -4.64 4.24 -11.86
N PRO A 3 -4.54 5.54 -11.50
CA PRO A 3 -3.27 6.25 -11.60
C PRO A 3 -2.24 5.82 -10.55
N MET A 4 -2.64 5.11 -9.50
CA MET A 4 -1.75 4.53 -8.49
C MET A 4 -1.22 3.16 -8.88
N ALA A 5 -1.92 2.42 -9.75
CA ALA A 5 -1.46 1.13 -10.25
C ALA A 5 -0.14 1.26 -11.04
N LYS A 6 0.14 2.45 -11.59
CA LYS A 6 1.40 2.78 -12.24
C LYS A 6 2.62 2.59 -11.34
N ALA A 7 2.48 2.74 -10.01
CA ALA A 7 3.59 2.56 -9.07
C ALA A 7 4.28 1.19 -9.19
N TYR A 8 3.58 0.19 -9.72
CA TYR A 8 4.09 -1.16 -9.96
C TYR A 8 4.39 -1.46 -11.42
N ALA A 9 4.53 -0.43 -12.28
CA ALA A 9 4.75 -0.58 -13.72
C ALA A 9 5.99 -1.41 -14.08
N TYR A 10 6.97 -1.47 -13.17
CA TYR A 10 8.24 -2.18 -13.33
C TYR A 10 8.29 -3.53 -12.59
N TYR A 11 7.16 -4.00 -12.06
CA TYR A 11 7.07 -5.26 -11.33
C TYR A 11 6.12 -6.20 -12.03
N ASP A 12 6.52 -7.46 -12.22
CA ASP A 12 5.60 -8.53 -12.63
C ASP A 12 5.64 -9.71 -11.67
N PHE A 13 4.57 -10.50 -11.66
CA PHE A 13 4.57 -11.77 -10.96
C PHE A 13 4.75 -12.87 -12.01
N GLU A 14 5.93 -13.48 -12.03
CA GLU A 14 6.32 -14.50 -13.01
C GLU A 14 6.13 -15.89 -12.41
N PHE A 15 5.53 -16.78 -13.19
CA PHE A 15 5.33 -18.18 -12.85
C PHE A 15 5.28 -19.04 -14.12
N ASP A 16 5.52 -20.34 -13.98
CA ASP A 16 5.36 -21.29 -15.08
C ASP A 16 3.89 -21.65 -15.26
N ALA A 17 3.20 -21.00 -16.18
CA ALA A 17 1.77 -21.25 -16.40
C ALA A 17 1.44 -22.69 -16.86
N ALA A 18 2.42 -23.45 -17.37
CA ALA A 18 2.21 -24.82 -17.84
C ALA A 18 2.53 -25.87 -16.75
N GLY A 19 3.65 -25.70 -16.06
CA GLY A 19 4.12 -26.62 -14.99
C GLY A 19 3.66 -26.24 -13.58
N ASP A 20 3.23 -25.00 -13.37
CA ASP A 20 2.78 -24.44 -12.10
C ASP A 20 1.55 -23.53 -12.31
N PRO A 21 0.40 -24.09 -12.76
CA PRO A 21 -0.79 -23.30 -13.09
C PRO A 21 -1.38 -22.56 -11.88
N ASP A 22 -1.11 -23.05 -10.67
CA ASP A 22 -1.52 -22.42 -9.41
C ASP A 22 -0.50 -21.37 -8.91
N ALA A 23 0.60 -21.18 -9.66
CA ALA A 23 1.68 -20.24 -9.39
C ALA A 23 2.29 -20.37 -7.99
N VAL A 24 2.36 -21.59 -7.45
CA VAL A 24 2.87 -21.91 -6.11
C VAL A 24 4.33 -21.50 -5.95
N ASN A 25 5.12 -21.61 -7.03
CA ASN A 25 6.53 -21.25 -7.08
C ASN A 25 6.78 -19.93 -7.83
N GLY A 26 5.72 -19.15 -8.08
CA GLY A 26 5.83 -17.85 -8.71
C GLY A 26 6.61 -16.85 -7.85
N SER A 27 7.18 -15.84 -8.50
CA SER A 27 7.98 -14.81 -7.82
C SER A 27 7.79 -13.44 -8.44
N ILE A 28 8.10 -12.40 -7.66
CA ILE A 28 8.06 -11.03 -8.16
C ILE A 28 9.34 -10.75 -8.95
N HIS A 29 9.17 -10.47 -10.24
CA HIS A 29 10.18 -9.90 -11.12
C HIS A 29 10.18 -8.37 -11.01
N TYR A 30 11.36 -7.76 -11.14
CA TYR A 30 11.52 -6.31 -11.14
C TYR A 30 12.52 -5.85 -12.20
N ASN A 31 12.05 -5.03 -13.13
CA ASN A 31 12.91 -4.34 -14.10
C ASN A 31 13.71 -3.22 -13.43
N ALA A 32 14.91 -3.54 -12.97
CA ALA A 32 15.85 -2.60 -12.39
C ALA A 32 16.29 -1.50 -13.40
N ALA A 33 16.96 -0.45 -12.89
CA ALA A 33 17.48 0.59 -13.76
C ALA A 33 18.48 0.00 -14.77
N GLY A 34 18.27 0.27 -16.06
CA GLY A 34 19.05 -0.31 -17.15
C GLY A 34 18.52 -1.64 -17.70
N THR A 35 17.53 -2.25 -17.05
CA THR A 35 16.84 -3.44 -17.57
C THR A 35 15.62 -3.02 -18.37
N THR A 36 15.47 -3.52 -19.59
CA THR A 36 14.29 -3.26 -20.43
C THR A 36 13.55 -4.55 -20.74
N ASP A 37 12.23 -4.50 -20.66
CA ASP A 37 11.35 -5.54 -21.17
C ASP A 37 11.48 -5.60 -22.71
N PRO A 38 11.77 -6.77 -23.30
CA PRO A 38 11.95 -6.92 -24.75
C PRO A 38 10.70 -6.59 -25.59
N VAL A 39 9.50 -6.76 -25.03
CA VAL A 39 8.23 -6.48 -25.70
C VAL A 39 7.97 -4.98 -25.71
N THR A 40 8.25 -4.29 -24.60
CA THR A 40 7.92 -2.86 -24.48
C THR A 40 9.05 -1.94 -24.90
N GLY A 41 10.29 -2.42 -24.96
CA GLY A 41 11.48 -1.60 -25.21
C GLY A 41 11.74 -0.57 -24.10
N SER A 42 11.14 -0.75 -22.92
CA SER A 42 11.22 0.15 -21.78
C SER A 42 11.34 -0.65 -20.48
N ARG A 43 11.47 0.02 -19.34
CA ARG A 43 11.41 -0.66 -18.03
C ARG A 43 10.02 -1.19 -17.68
N VAL A 44 8.98 -0.70 -18.36
CA VAL A 44 7.58 -1.09 -18.11
C VAL A 44 7.38 -2.55 -18.51
N GLU A 45 6.81 -3.33 -17.61
CA GLU A 45 6.50 -4.74 -17.85
C GLU A 45 5.49 -4.91 -18.97
N LYS A 46 5.65 -5.98 -19.77
CA LYS A 46 4.76 -6.33 -20.88
C LYS A 46 3.28 -6.27 -20.53
N LYS A 47 2.88 -6.63 -19.30
CA LYS A 47 1.47 -6.64 -18.89
C LYS A 47 0.76 -5.29 -19.07
N TYR A 48 1.49 -4.18 -19.03
CA TYR A 48 0.93 -2.84 -19.23
C TYR A 48 0.80 -2.44 -20.70
N LEU A 49 1.55 -3.07 -21.62
CA LEU A 49 1.72 -2.60 -23.00
C LEU A 49 1.53 -3.67 -24.09
N GLN A 50 1.32 -4.94 -23.73
CA GLN A 50 1.24 -6.08 -24.68
C GLN A 50 0.07 -6.02 -25.67
N ASN A 51 -1.01 -5.29 -25.38
CA ASN A 51 -2.24 -5.25 -26.18
C ASN A 51 -2.61 -3.83 -26.64
N SER A 52 -1.63 -3.07 -27.14
CA SER A 52 -1.80 -1.65 -27.50
C SER A 52 -2.90 -1.39 -28.55
N THR A 53 -3.28 -2.38 -29.35
CA THR A 53 -4.34 -2.26 -30.36
C THR A 53 -5.75 -2.54 -29.85
N THR A 54 -5.91 -3.14 -28.66
CA THR A 54 -7.24 -3.43 -28.09
C THR A 54 -7.96 -2.16 -27.63
N PHE A 55 -7.22 -1.19 -27.10
CA PHE A 55 -7.75 0.10 -26.70
C PHE A 55 -6.79 1.22 -27.12
N PRO A 56 -6.77 1.57 -28.42
CA PRO A 56 -5.73 2.45 -28.99
C PRO A 56 -5.79 3.90 -28.49
N TYR A 57 -6.94 4.32 -27.96
CA TYR A 57 -7.13 5.64 -27.33
C TYR A 57 -7.02 5.58 -25.80
N GLY A 58 -6.62 4.43 -25.27
CA GLY A 58 -6.41 4.23 -23.85
C GLY A 58 -5.22 4.96 -23.28
N TYR A 59 -5.18 5.03 -21.95
CA TYR A 59 -4.02 5.55 -21.26
C TYR A 59 -2.81 4.61 -21.43
N VAL A 60 -1.66 5.19 -21.74
CA VAL A 60 -0.39 4.44 -21.90
C VAL A 60 0.47 4.64 -20.66
N THR A 61 0.83 3.53 -19.99
CA THR A 61 1.72 3.56 -18.83
C THR A 61 3.17 3.58 -19.31
N ALA A 62 3.80 4.75 -19.33
CA ALA A 62 5.18 4.92 -19.79
C ALA A 62 6.24 4.81 -18.67
N ASN A 63 5.83 4.94 -17.41
CA ASN A 63 6.70 4.94 -16.24
C ASN A 63 5.94 4.56 -14.96
N ASP A 64 6.65 4.53 -13.83
CA ASP A 64 6.12 4.22 -12.51
C ASP A 64 5.70 5.45 -11.68
N ASP A 65 5.56 6.62 -12.30
CA ASP A 65 5.00 7.80 -11.63
C ASP A 65 3.51 7.60 -11.38
N TRP A 66 3.06 7.96 -10.20
CA TRP A 66 1.67 7.79 -9.78
C TRP A 66 1.10 9.04 -9.12
N GLN A 67 -0.23 9.14 -9.11
CA GLN A 67 -0.97 10.20 -8.42
C GLN A 67 -2.21 9.65 -7.73
N ASN A 68 -2.44 10.08 -6.50
CA ASN A 68 -3.56 9.70 -5.67
C ASN A 68 -4.71 10.71 -5.77
N TYR A 69 -5.60 10.50 -6.75
CA TYR A 69 -6.84 11.29 -6.85
C TYR A 69 -7.88 10.96 -5.77
N TRP A 70 -7.66 9.93 -4.95
CA TRP A 70 -8.56 9.61 -3.83
C TRP A 70 -8.42 10.57 -2.66
N ARG A 71 -7.43 11.47 -2.73
CA ARG A 71 -7.31 12.62 -1.84
C ARG A 71 -8.43 13.64 -1.98
N ASP A 72 -9.23 13.55 -3.04
CA ASP A 72 -10.41 14.37 -3.26
C ASP A 72 -11.68 13.52 -3.30
N GLY A 73 -12.82 14.16 -3.00
CA GLY A 73 -14.13 13.51 -3.01
C GLY A 73 -14.33 12.52 -1.87
N ILE A 74 -15.13 11.48 -2.10
CA ILE A 74 -15.62 10.57 -1.05
C ILE A 74 -14.51 9.75 -0.36
N ASN A 75 -13.40 9.51 -1.07
CA ASN A 75 -12.30 8.71 -0.54
C ASN A 75 -11.36 9.50 0.38
N THR A 76 -11.60 10.80 0.56
CA THR A 76 -10.93 11.63 1.60
C THR A 76 -11.10 11.05 3.00
N ASN A 77 -12.22 10.34 3.23
CA ASN A 77 -12.54 9.68 4.50
C ASN A 77 -11.51 8.61 4.93
N LEU A 78 -10.66 8.14 4.01
CA LEU A 78 -9.52 7.27 4.36
C LEU A 78 -8.44 8.00 5.18
N GLY A 79 -8.51 9.33 5.26
CA GLY A 79 -7.64 10.17 6.10
C GLY A 79 -6.22 10.23 5.56
N TRP A 80 -6.07 10.64 4.29
CA TRP A 80 -4.77 10.78 3.65
C TRP A 80 -3.88 11.79 4.36
N SER A 81 -2.60 11.46 4.55
CA SER A 81 -1.65 12.31 5.25
C SER A 81 -1.38 13.61 4.50
N SER A 82 -1.52 14.75 5.17
CA SER A 82 -1.17 16.07 4.62
C SER A 82 0.34 16.29 4.49
N ALA A 83 1.15 15.45 5.15
CA ALA A 83 2.60 15.49 5.05
C ALA A 83 3.16 14.85 3.76
N LEU A 84 2.29 14.19 2.98
CA LEU A 84 2.66 13.54 1.72
C LEU A 84 2.02 14.29 0.54
N PRO A 85 2.70 14.36 -0.61
CA PRO A 85 2.27 15.16 -1.75
C PRO A 85 1.12 14.54 -2.56
N GLY A 86 0.70 13.30 -2.25
CA GLY A 86 -0.35 12.60 -3.00
C GLY A 86 0.05 12.18 -4.40
N LYS A 87 1.35 12.10 -4.66
CA LYS A 87 1.96 11.62 -5.89
C LYS A 87 3.38 11.15 -5.58
N GLY A 88 3.98 10.42 -6.47
CA GLY A 88 5.35 9.96 -6.29
C GLY A 88 5.78 9.04 -7.41
N THR A 89 6.91 8.37 -7.21
CA THR A 89 7.48 7.45 -8.17
C THR A 89 7.71 6.09 -7.52
N GLY A 90 7.19 5.05 -8.16
CA GLY A 90 7.39 3.66 -7.78
C GLY A 90 6.64 3.21 -6.52
N ALA A 91 6.70 1.89 -6.31
CA ALA A 91 5.99 1.17 -5.26
C ALA A 91 6.26 1.73 -3.86
N LYS A 92 7.52 2.02 -3.53
CA LYS A 92 7.92 2.49 -2.19
C LYS A 92 7.18 3.75 -1.76
N GLU A 93 7.09 4.76 -2.62
CA GLU A 93 6.41 6.01 -2.29
C GLU A 93 4.89 5.83 -2.26
N MET A 94 4.35 4.98 -3.13
CA MET A 94 2.92 4.66 -3.15
C MET A 94 2.49 3.90 -1.90
N ASP A 95 3.26 2.90 -1.49
CA ASP A 95 3.00 2.15 -0.27
C ASP A 95 3.14 3.02 0.97
N LYS A 96 4.06 4.00 0.95
CA LYS A 96 4.13 5.03 2.01
C LYS A 96 2.85 5.87 2.05
N GLU A 97 2.34 6.29 0.90
CA GLU A 97 1.06 7.03 0.79
C GLU A 97 -0.11 6.25 1.40
N LEU A 98 -0.21 4.96 1.10
CA LEU A 98 -1.24 4.07 1.67
C LEU A 98 -1.04 3.86 3.18
N ALA A 99 0.19 3.55 3.60
CA ALA A 99 0.53 3.26 4.99
C ALA A 99 0.32 4.48 5.91
N TYR A 100 0.44 5.68 5.35
CA TYR A 100 0.26 6.93 6.09
C TYR A 100 -1.21 7.36 6.18
N SER A 101 -2.14 6.67 5.52
CA SER A 101 -3.58 6.93 5.68
C SER A 101 -4.08 6.57 7.09
N LYS A 102 -5.03 7.35 7.62
CA LYS A 102 -5.66 7.07 8.94
C LYS A 102 -6.29 5.68 8.95
N ALA A 103 -6.96 5.28 7.87
CA ALA A 103 -7.63 3.98 7.76
C ALA A 103 -6.65 2.79 7.81
N PHE A 104 -5.52 2.87 7.11
CA PHE A 104 -4.50 1.82 7.20
C PHE A 104 -3.89 1.78 8.61
N ALA A 105 -3.52 2.94 9.14
CA ALA A 105 -2.92 3.07 10.46
C ALA A 105 -3.82 2.50 11.55
N SER A 106 -5.12 2.84 11.57
CA SER A 106 -6.08 2.33 12.56
C SER A 106 -6.25 0.82 12.45
N CYS A 107 -6.27 0.25 11.24
CA CYS A 107 -6.33 -1.20 11.04
C CYS A 107 -5.11 -1.91 11.64
N GLN A 108 -3.90 -1.36 11.48
CA GLN A 108 -2.70 -1.94 12.08
C GLN A 108 -2.74 -1.83 13.61
N VAL A 109 -3.20 -0.70 14.15
CA VAL A 109 -3.37 -0.52 15.60
C VAL A 109 -4.38 -1.52 16.17
N GLU A 110 -5.51 -1.74 15.50
CA GLU A 110 -6.50 -2.75 15.92
C GLU A 110 -5.94 -4.18 15.91
N LYS A 111 -5.10 -4.52 14.93
CA LYS A 111 -4.42 -5.83 14.88
C LYS A 111 -3.46 -6.00 16.06
N VAL A 112 -2.67 -4.97 16.36
CA VAL A 112 -1.76 -4.98 17.53
C VAL A 112 -2.57 -5.05 18.82
N PHE A 113 -3.64 -4.27 18.95
CA PHE A 113 -4.58 -4.34 20.07
C PHE A 113 -5.08 -5.76 20.30
N LYS A 114 -5.61 -6.41 19.25
CA LYS A 114 -6.10 -7.79 19.34
C LYS A 114 -5.01 -8.77 19.78
N HIS A 115 -3.78 -8.56 19.31
CA HIS A 115 -2.67 -9.45 19.62
C HIS A 115 -2.15 -9.27 21.04
N VAL A 116 -2.03 -8.02 21.51
CA VAL A 116 -1.44 -7.70 22.82
C VAL A 116 -2.46 -7.85 23.95
N CYS A 117 -3.69 -7.41 23.73
CA CYS A 117 -4.76 -7.44 24.72
C CYS A 117 -5.55 -8.75 24.68
N LEU A 118 -5.26 -9.63 23.71
CA LEU A 118 -5.92 -10.93 23.49
C LEU A 118 -7.44 -10.85 23.30
N ARG A 119 -7.96 -9.66 22.97
CA ARG A 119 -9.39 -9.39 22.75
C ARG A 119 -9.57 -8.30 21.70
N LYS A 120 -10.75 -8.24 21.08
CA LYS A 120 -11.13 -7.11 20.24
C LYS A 120 -11.52 -5.90 21.10
N PRO A 121 -11.42 -4.66 20.58
CA PRO A 121 -12.05 -3.51 21.24
C PRO A 121 -13.55 -3.76 21.39
N ALA A 122 -14.09 -3.51 22.58
CA ALA A 122 -15.45 -3.90 22.93
C ALA A 122 -16.32 -2.73 23.38
N ASN A 123 -15.71 -1.62 23.80
CA ASN A 123 -16.42 -0.47 24.35
C ASN A 123 -15.82 0.86 23.89
N THR A 124 -16.49 1.95 24.25
CA THR A 124 -16.08 3.32 23.90
C THR A 124 -14.66 3.65 24.38
N ALA A 125 -14.22 3.14 25.54
CA ALA A 125 -12.88 3.40 26.04
C ALA A 125 -11.80 2.77 25.14
N ASP A 126 -12.01 1.53 24.69
CA ASP A 126 -11.09 0.87 23.76
C ASP A 126 -11.02 1.58 22.41
N HIS A 127 -12.18 1.98 21.87
CA HIS A 127 -12.23 2.69 20.60
C HIS A 127 -11.52 4.05 20.69
N ASN A 128 -11.75 4.79 21.78
CA ASN A 128 -11.03 6.04 22.06
C ASN A 128 -9.52 5.82 22.19
N LYS A 129 -9.11 4.70 22.82
CA LYS A 129 -7.70 4.37 22.96
C LYS A 129 -7.06 4.00 21.62
N ILE A 130 -7.73 3.21 20.78
CA ILE A 130 -7.27 2.91 19.41
C ILE A 130 -7.09 4.19 18.61
N GLU A 131 -8.04 5.14 18.68
CA GLU A 131 -7.90 6.42 17.99
C GLU A 131 -6.69 7.22 18.49
N SER A 132 -6.49 7.28 19.81
CA SER A 132 -5.31 7.92 20.42
C SER A 132 -4.00 7.27 19.99
N ILE A 133 -3.92 5.93 20.00
CA ILE A 133 -2.72 5.20 19.56
C ILE A 133 -2.49 5.39 18.07
N THR A 134 -3.54 5.45 17.25
CA THR A 134 -3.44 5.75 15.81
C THR A 134 -2.86 7.14 15.57
N ALA A 135 -3.30 8.14 16.33
CA ALA A 135 -2.73 9.49 16.25
C ALA A 135 -1.25 9.51 16.67
N ASN A 136 -0.89 8.81 17.75
CA ASN A 136 0.50 8.66 18.20
C ASN A 136 1.37 7.96 17.16
N PHE A 137 0.84 6.90 16.54
CA PHE A 137 1.52 6.14 15.50
C PHE A 137 1.91 7.05 14.33
N ALA A 138 0.97 7.87 13.85
CA ALA A 138 1.23 8.87 12.82
C ALA A 138 2.27 9.92 13.28
N ALA A 139 2.13 10.46 14.50
CA ALA A 139 3.05 11.45 15.07
C ALA A 139 4.48 10.92 15.29
N LYS A 140 4.65 9.60 15.42
CA LYS A 140 5.94 8.91 15.56
C LYS A 140 6.44 8.32 14.25
N ASN A 141 6.10 8.93 13.11
CA ASN A 141 6.54 8.52 11.77
C ASN A 141 6.19 7.07 11.43
N TYR A 142 5.04 6.59 11.92
CA TYR A 142 4.54 5.25 11.64
C TYR A 142 5.51 4.13 12.05
N GLN A 143 6.19 4.32 13.19
CA GLN A 143 7.02 3.29 13.81
C GLN A 143 6.17 2.29 14.61
N LEU A 144 5.99 1.08 14.07
CA LEU A 144 5.07 0.09 14.64
C LEU A 144 5.44 -0.32 16.08
N LYS A 145 6.72 -0.23 16.44
CA LYS A 145 7.20 -0.46 17.81
C LYS A 145 6.46 0.39 18.85
N GLN A 146 6.13 1.65 18.53
CA GLN A 146 5.40 2.51 19.45
C GLN A 146 3.98 2.00 19.71
N VAL A 147 3.32 1.46 18.68
CA VAL A 147 1.96 0.90 18.81
C VAL A 147 1.96 -0.24 19.83
N PHE A 148 2.93 -1.16 19.73
CA PHE A 148 3.07 -2.24 20.72
C PHE A 148 3.28 -1.73 22.14
N ILE A 149 4.10 -0.68 22.31
CA ILE A 149 4.36 -0.06 23.62
C ILE A 149 3.06 0.56 24.17
N ASP A 150 2.39 1.41 23.39
CA ASP A 150 1.19 2.12 23.83
C ASP A 150 0.03 1.17 24.12
N THR A 151 -0.11 0.10 23.33
CA THR A 151 -1.12 -0.94 23.54
C THR A 151 -0.82 -1.79 24.77
N ALA A 152 0.44 -2.21 24.97
CA ALA A 152 0.82 -2.96 26.17
C ALA A 152 0.63 -2.14 27.45
N ASP A 153 0.92 -0.83 27.39
CA ASP A 153 0.69 0.09 28.50
C ASP A 153 -0.79 0.23 28.88
N TYR A 154 -1.69 0.17 27.89
CA TYR A 154 -3.14 0.17 28.13
C TYR A 154 -3.61 -1.16 28.73
N CYS A 155 -3.22 -2.28 28.12
CA CYS A 155 -3.79 -3.59 28.45
C CYS A 155 -3.16 -4.27 29.67
N LYS A 156 -2.03 -3.79 30.18
CA LYS A 156 -1.48 -4.26 31.48
C LYS A 156 -2.35 -3.89 32.69
N GLY A 157 -3.28 -2.95 32.53
CA GLY A 157 -4.18 -2.47 33.58
C GLY A 157 -5.53 -3.20 33.63
N GLU A 158 -5.72 -4.21 32.77
CA GLU A 158 -6.90 -5.07 32.67
C GLU A 158 -6.58 -6.49 33.14
#